data_AF-A0A6N7EV96-F1
#
_entry.id   AF-A0A6N7EV96-F1
#
_cell.length_a   1.000
_cell.length_b   1.000
_cell.length_c   1.000
_cell.angle_alpha   90.00
_cell.angle_beta   90.00
_cell.angle_gamma   90.00
#
_symmetry.space_group_name_H-M   'P 1'
#
loop_
_entity.id
_entity.type
_entity.pdbx_description
1 polymer ?
#
loop_
_entity_poly.entity_id
_entity_poly.type
_entity_poly.pdbx_seq_one_letter_code
_entity_poly.pdbx_strand_id
1 'polypeptide(L)'
;MPPLDVLPPRRSLARLLLVLLLVADVVLIVLHVGFRVNGTSSWYFDLSAERGWGEAFQYLKQLWSVILLAAAWWTSRSPVIVAWALVTAYFLADDAGGIHEGVGRWVINNYLFAPGFGDQRTQLVEVLWMAGVGALLALTVLLTHRRSAAAERAVSWRLVVLFGLLIFFGVIVDGLALAFDDGGTVDQILVVVEDGGELLVLSVVIAYLLGLAENRPDRRAVEATGAAERVD
;
A
#
# COMPACT_ATOMS: atom_id res chain seq x y z
N MET A 1 21.37 36.81 23.85
CA MET A 1 20.82 35.82 22.89
C MET A 1 21.59 34.52 23.09
N PRO A 2 20.93 33.39 23.39
CA PRO A 2 21.62 32.11 23.39
C PRO A 2 22.06 31.75 21.95
N PRO A 3 23.19 31.06 21.76
CA PRO A 3 23.65 30.64 20.45
C PRO A 3 22.62 29.70 19.80
N LEU A 4 22.35 29.91 18.51
CA LEU A 4 21.37 29.16 17.72
C LEU A 4 21.76 27.69 17.46
N ASP A 5 22.86 27.20 18.05
CA ASP A 5 23.52 25.93 17.69
C ASP A 5 23.23 24.75 18.65
N VAL A 6 22.18 24.82 19.48
CA VAL A 6 21.82 23.71 20.39
C VAL A 6 20.34 23.35 20.33
N LEU A 7 19.72 23.40 19.15
CA LEU A 7 18.48 22.66 18.95
C LEU A 7 18.86 21.20 18.67
N PRO A 8 18.40 20.23 19.49
CA PRO A 8 18.68 18.82 19.24
C PRO A 8 18.19 18.45 17.84
N PRO A 9 18.84 17.49 17.15
CA PRO A 9 18.40 17.06 15.83
C PRO A 9 16.92 16.65 15.91
N ARG A 10 16.06 17.32 15.14
CA ARG A 10 14.64 16.95 15.06
C ARG A 10 14.58 15.49 14.64
N ARG A 11 14.16 14.61 15.55
CA ARG A 11 13.84 13.21 15.21
C ARG A 11 12.74 13.27 14.16
N SER A 12 12.95 12.68 12.99
CA SER A 12 11.91 12.72 11.95
C SER A 12 10.75 11.83 12.38
N LEU A 13 9.53 12.37 12.38
CA LEU A 13 8.32 11.65 12.76
C LEU A 13 8.15 10.42 11.86
N ALA A 14 8.53 10.54 10.57
CA ALA A 14 8.56 9.43 9.64
C ALA A 14 9.40 8.23 10.12
N ARG A 15 10.56 8.46 10.74
CA ARG A 15 11.42 7.37 11.23
C ARG A 15 10.83 6.72 12.48
N LEU A 16 10.30 7.53 13.40
CA LEU A 16 9.64 7.01 14.60
C LEU A 16 8.42 6.18 14.23
N LEU A 17 7.57 6.71 13.34
CA LEU A 17 6.38 6.02 12.87
C LEU A 17 6.74 4.72 12.14
N LEU A 18 7.77 4.71 11.29
CA LEU A 18 8.25 3.49 10.64
C LEU A 18 8.59 2.41 11.66
N VAL A 19 9.38 2.75 12.69
CA VAL A 19 9.75 1.78 13.73
C VAL A 19 8.52 1.25 14.45
N LEU A 20 7.56 2.10 14.80
CA LEU A 20 6.33 1.66 15.46
C LEU A 20 5.48 0.74 14.57
N LEU A 21 5.34 1.06 13.28
CA LEU A 21 4.62 0.24 12.32
C LEU A 21 5.30 -1.12 12.11
N LEU A 22 6.63 -1.15 11.93
CA LEU A 22 7.38 -2.39 11.77
C LEU A 22 7.33 -3.27 13.02
N VAL A 23 7.34 -2.68 14.22
CA VAL A 23 7.16 -3.44 15.46
C VAL A 23 5.76 -4.07 15.50
N ALA A 24 4.71 -3.33 15.10
CA ALA A 24 3.37 -3.89 15.01
C ALA A 24 3.29 -5.03 13.99
N ASP A 25 3.94 -4.90 12.83
CA ASP A 25 4.01 -5.94 11.79
C ASP A 25 4.65 -7.21 12.32
N VAL A 26 5.81 -7.08 12.95
CA VAL A 26 6.53 -8.21 13.55
C VAL A 26 5.69 -8.87 14.64
N VAL A 27 4.97 -8.11 15.46
CA VAL A 27 4.08 -8.69 16.47
C VAL A 27 2.97 -9.52 15.83
N LEU A 28 2.31 -9.02 14.78
CA LEU A 28 1.25 -9.76 14.07
C LEU A 28 1.79 -11.05 13.43
N ILE A 29 2.95 -10.96 12.76
CA ILE A 29 3.62 -12.12 12.16
C ILE A 29 4.01 -13.16 13.22
N VAL A 30 4.61 -12.72 14.33
CA VAL A 30 5.01 -13.62 15.43
C VAL A 30 3.81 -14.27 16.09
N LEU A 31 2.70 -13.54 16.27
CA LEU A 31 1.47 -14.11 16.81
C LEU A 31 0.91 -15.19 15.87
N HIS A 32 0.79 -14.91 14.57
CA HIS A 32 0.36 -15.90 13.58
C HIS A 32 1.19 -17.19 13.65
N VAL A 33 2.52 -17.06 13.54
CA VAL A 33 3.44 -18.22 13.60
C VAL A 33 3.31 -18.94 14.95
N GLY A 34 3.21 -18.20 16.05
CA GLY A 34 3.07 -18.74 17.40
C GLY A 34 1.82 -19.58 17.60
N PHE A 35 0.67 -19.15 17.06
CA PHE A 35 -0.56 -19.96 17.10
C PHE A 35 -0.39 -21.24 16.27
N ARG A 36 0.07 -21.11 15.02
CA ARG A 36 0.28 -22.25 14.11
C ARG A 36 1.21 -23.32 14.70
N VAL A 37 2.36 -22.93 15.24
CA VAL A 37 3.36 -23.87 15.81
C VAL A 37 2.82 -24.59 17.05
N ASN A 38 1.96 -23.95 17.85
CA ASN A 38 1.36 -24.57 19.02
C ASN A 38 0.16 -25.46 18.71
N GLY A 39 -0.19 -25.64 17.42
CA GLY A 39 -1.37 -26.41 17.00
C GLY A 39 -2.69 -25.75 17.42
N THR A 40 -2.67 -24.45 17.74
CA THR A 40 -3.86 -23.66 18.03
C THR A 40 -4.15 -22.73 16.86
N SER A 41 -5.40 -22.27 16.75
CA SER A 41 -5.77 -21.27 15.76
C SER A 41 -6.55 -20.14 16.42
N SER A 42 -6.37 -18.94 15.89
CA SER A 42 -7.17 -17.79 16.25
C SER A 42 -7.43 -17.00 14.99
N TRP A 43 -8.69 -16.90 14.58
CA TRP A 43 -9.13 -16.09 13.45
C TRP A 43 -8.57 -14.66 13.49
N TYR A 44 -8.47 -14.10 14.69
CA TYR A 44 -7.95 -12.76 14.91
C TYR A 44 -6.46 -12.61 14.55
N PHE A 45 -5.65 -13.62 14.83
CA PHE A 45 -4.20 -13.57 14.64
C PHE A 45 -3.72 -14.41 13.46
N ASP A 46 -4.64 -14.95 12.67
CA ASP A 46 -4.31 -15.58 11.40
C ASP A 46 -4.07 -14.47 10.37
N LEU A 47 -2.93 -14.47 9.68
CA LEU A 47 -2.59 -13.43 8.72
C LEU A 47 -3.46 -13.52 7.48
N SER A 48 -3.77 -14.74 7.04
CA SER A 48 -4.61 -15.05 5.89
C SER A 48 -6.12 -14.96 6.19
N ALA A 49 -6.52 -14.57 7.40
CA ALA A 49 -7.93 -14.47 7.74
C ALA A 49 -8.51 -13.15 7.24
N GLU A 50 -9.56 -13.26 6.44
CA GLU A 50 -10.41 -12.13 6.08
C GLU A 50 -10.86 -11.38 7.34
N ARG A 51 -10.63 -10.07 7.39
CA ARG A 51 -10.98 -9.18 8.50
C ARG A 51 -10.33 -9.56 9.84
N GLY A 52 -9.25 -10.34 9.79
CA GLY A 52 -8.33 -10.53 10.91
C GLY A 52 -7.61 -9.23 11.28
N TRP A 53 -6.82 -9.26 12.36
CA TRP A 53 -6.09 -8.05 12.79
C TRP A 53 -5.01 -7.63 11.80
N GLY A 54 -4.42 -8.58 11.05
CA GLY A 54 -3.48 -8.29 9.97
C GLY A 54 -4.13 -7.45 8.88
N GLU A 55 -5.21 -7.96 8.30
CA GLU A 55 -5.96 -7.28 7.25
C GLU A 55 -6.54 -5.92 7.70
N ALA A 56 -7.12 -5.85 8.91
CA ALA A 56 -7.63 -4.59 9.45
C ALA A 56 -6.52 -3.53 9.61
N PHE A 57 -5.30 -3.95 9.98
CA PHE A 57 -4.15 -3.06 10.08
C PHE A 57 -3.65 -2.62 8.70
N GLN A 58 -3.68 -3.52 7.72
CA GLN A 58 -3.43 -3.19 6.31
C GLN A 58 -4.39 -2.11 5.79
N TYR A 59 -5.71 -2.23 6.04
CA TYR A 59 -6.68 -1.20 5.67
C TYR A 59 -6.36 0.17 6.28
N LEU A 60 -6.01 0.18 7.57
CA LEU A 60 -5.64 1.42 8.25
C LEU A 60 -4.42 2.08 7.59
N LYS A 61 -3.44 1.27 7.19
CA LYS A 61 -2.23 1.76 6.53
C LYS A 61 -2.49 2.31 5.12
N GLN A 62 -3.32 1.62 4.35
CA GLN A 62 -3.74 2.10 3.04
C GLN A 62 -4.53 3.42 3.17
N LEU A 63 -5.45 3.52 4.14
CA LEU A 63 -6.18 4.76 4.45
C LEU A 63 -5.23 5.91 4.79
N TRP A 64 -4.24 5.68 5.65
CA TRP A 64 -3.23 6.71 5.97
C TRP A 64 -2.44 7.11 4.73
N SER A 65 -2.11 6.17 3.85
CA SER A 65 -1.41 6.46 2.60
C SER A 65 -2.25 7.35 1.67
N VAL A 66 -3.57 7.10 1.55
CA VAL A 66 -4.51 7.99 0.84
C VAL A 66 -4.50 9.40 1.43
N ILE A 67 -4.62 9.53 2.76
CA ILE A 67 -4.65 10.82 3.45
C ILE A 67 -3.34 11.59 3.23
N LEU A 68 -2.18 10.91 3.33
CA LEU A 68 -0.87 11.53 3.14
C LEU A 68 -0.65 11.96 1.68
N LEU A 69 -1.09 11.16 0.70
CA LEU A 69 -1.04 11.55 -0.72
C LEU A 69 -1.97 12.73 -1.00
N ALA A 70 -3.15 12.75 -0.40
CA ALA A 70 -4.07 13.89 -0.50
C ALA A 70 -3.40 15.15 0.08
N ALA A 71 -2.85 15.09 1.30
CA ALA A 71 -2.09 16.20 1.90
C ALA A 71 -0.90 16.66 1.03
N ALA A 72 -0.19 15.71 0.42
CA ALA A 72 0.89 16.00 -0.53
C ALA A 72 0.37 16.67 -1.82
N TRP A 73 -0.84 16.37 -2.27
CA TRP A 73 -1.46 17.08 -3.38
C TRP A 73 -1.80 18.53 -3.01
N TRP A 74 -2.32 18.79 -1.80
CA TRP A 74 -2.68 20.16 -1.38
C TRP A 74 -1.53 21.17 -1.51
N THR A 75 -0.31 20.71 -1.27
CA THR A 75 0.92 21.52 -1.35
C THR A 75 1.53 21.59 -2.75
N SER A 76 1.65 20.45 -3.43
CA SER A 76 2.29 20.36 -4.75
C SER A 76 1.38 20.80 -5.90
N ARG A 77 0.08 20.56 -5.78
CA ARG A 77 -0.92 20.60 -6.87
C ARG A 77 -0.55 19.71 -8.06
N SER A 78 0.24 18.68 -7.82
CA SER A 78 0.75 17.83 -8.88
C SER A 78 -0.25 16.74 -9.29
N PRO A 79 -0.56 16.60 -10.59
CA PRO A 79 -1.51 15.61 -11.07
C PRO A 79 -1.06 14.17 -10.84
N VAL A 80 0.26 13.89 -10.85
CA VAL A 80 0.74 12.52 -10.58
C VAL A 80 0.50 12.10 -9.13
N ILE A 81 0.49 13.05 -8.18
CA ILE A 81 0.17 12.75 -6.79
C ILE A 81 -1.31 12.40 -6.64
N VAL A 82 -2.20 13.06 -7.38
CA VAL A 82 -3.62 12.68 -7.46
C VAL A 82 -3.76 11.27 -8.05
N ALA A 83 -3.04 10.97 -9.13
CA ALA A 83 -3.07 9.63 -9.73
C ALA A 83 -2.66 8.54 -8.72
N TRP A 84 -1.61 8.77 -7.93
CA TRP A 84 -1.24 7.84 -6.85
C TRP A 84 -2.25 7.77 -5.72
N ALA A 85 -2.90 8.88 -5.36
CA ALA A 85 -3.99 8.86 -4.39
C ALA A 85 -5.15 7.99 -4.89
N LEU A 86 -5.48 8.06 -6.19
CA LEU A 86 -6.51 7.22 -6.82
C LEU A 86 -6.10 5.74 -6.84
N VAL A 87 -4.84 5.42 -7.17
CA VAL A 87 -4.31 4.05 -7.09
C VAL A 87 -4.49 3.49 -5.68
N THR A 88 -4.03 4.24 -4.67
CA THR A 88 -4.05 3.78 -3.28
C THR A 88 -5.48 3.69 -2.73
N ALA A 89 -6.36 4.61 -3.14
CA ALA A 89 -7.77 4.57 -2.75
C ALA A 89 -8.52 3.42 -3.44
N TYR A 90 -8.16 3.06 -4.67
CA TYR A 90 -8.72 1.90 -5.34
C TYR A 90 -8.33 0.62 -4.61
N PHE A 91 -7.05 0.42 -4.29
CA PHE A 91 -6.59 -0.76 -3.53
C PHE A 91 -7.35 -0.89 -2.20
N LEU A 92 -7.49 0.20 -1.45
CA LEU A 92 -8.28 0.19 -0.22
C LEU A 92 -9.75 -0.17 -0.43
N ALA A 93 -10.38 0.37 -1.47
CA ALA A 93 -11.78 0.11 -1.76
C ALA A 93 -12.00 -1.34 -2.26
N ASP A 94 -11.05 -1.86 -3.03
CA ASP A 94 -11.07 -3.20 -3.59
C ASP A 94 -10.88 -4.24 -2.48
N ASP A 95 -9.83 -4.12 -1.67
CA ASP A 95 -9.54 -5.05 -0.58
C ASP A 95 -10.67 -5.03 0.47
N ALA A 96 -11.02 -3.84 1.01
CA ALA A 96 -12.02 -3.74 2.06
C ALA A 96 -13.45 -4.11 1.60
N GLY A 97 -13.71 -3.98 0.28
CA GLY A 97 -14.99 -4.26 -0.33
C GLY A 97 -15.10 -5.64 -0.99
N GLY A 98 -14.00 -6.37 -1.15
CA GLY A 98 -13.92 -7.57 -1.98
C GLY A 98 -14.44 -7.32 -3.40
N ILE A 99 -14.11 -6.17 -4.01
CA ILE A 99 -14.72 -5.76 -5.29
C ILE A 99 -14.31 -6.74 -6.40
N HIS A 100 -13.03 -7.07 -6.52
CA HIS A 100 -12.54 -8.02 -7.52
C HIS A 100 -13.23 -9.39 -7.38
N GLU A 101 -13.40 -9.90 -6.16
CA GLU A 101 -14.12 -11.15 -5.92
C GLU A 101 -15.61 -11.06 -6.29
N GLY A 102 -16.25 -9.94 -5.92
CA GLY A 102 -17.65 -9.68 -6.23
C GLY A 102 -17.92 -9.68 -7.74
N VAL A 103 -17.00 -9.09 -8.50
CA VAL A 103 -17.04 -9.11 -9.97
C VAL A 103 -16.79 -10.50 -10.51
N GLY A 104 -15.79 -11.23 -9.99
CA GLY A 104 -15.50 -12.62 -10.36
C GLY A 104 -16.74 -13.50 -10.26
N ARG A 105 -17.35 -13.53 -9.07
CA ARG A 105 -18.59 -14.28 -8.80
C ARG A 105 -19.74 -13.84 -9.69
N TRP A 106 -19.91 -12.53 -9.91
CA TRP A 106 -20.99 -12.01 -10.75
C TRP A 106 -20.85 -12.45 -12.21
N VAL A 107 -19.66 -12.34 -12.80
CA VAL A 107 -19.43 -12.73 -14.20
C VAL A 107 -19.68 -14.22 -14.41
N ILE A 108 -19.14 -15.07 -13.53
CA ILE A 108 -19.29 -16.52 -13.63
C ILE A 108 -20.76 -16.93 -13.54
N ASN A 109 -21.50 -16.38 -12.57
CA ASN A 109 -22.91 -16.72 -12.36
C ASN A 109 -23.83 -16.25 -13.49
N ASN A 110 -23.50 -15.18 -14.21
CA ASN A 110 -24.39 -14.58 -15.22
C ASN A 110 -24.02 -14.91 -16.67
N TYR A 111 -22.75 -15.18 -16.98
CA TYR A 111 -22.28 -15.31 -18.37
C TYR A 111 -21.57 -16.61 -18.68
N LEU A 112 -20.99 -17.29 -17.69
CA LEU A 112 -20.09 -18.43 -17.91
C LEU A 112 -20.54 -19.70 -17.16
N PHE A 113 -21.83 -19.79 -16.80
CA PHE A 113 -22.39 -20.89 -16.00
C PHE A 113 -21.98 -22.26 -16.55
N ALA A 114 -21.06 -22.93 -15.84
CA ALA A 114 -20.54 -24.24 -16.20
C ALA A 114 -20.29 -25.04 -14.91
N PRO A 115 -21.12 -26.08 -14.63
CA PRO A 115 -20.89 -26.95 -13.48
C PRO A 115 -19.50 -27.59 -13.55
N GLY A 116 -18.72 -27.51 -12.47
CA GLY A 116 -17.46 -28.25 -12.29
C GLY A 116 -16.14 -27.48 -12.53
N PHE A 117 -16.17 -26.20 -12.93
CA PHE A 117 -14.96 -25.37 -13.10
C PHE A 117 -15.02 -24.01 -12.37
N GLY A 118 -15.85 -23.91 -11.33
CA GLY A 118 -16.20 -22.63 -10.68
C GLY A 118 -15.00 -21.83 -10.20
N ASP A 119 -14.14 -22.43 -9.38
CA ASP A 119 -13.15 -21.66 -8.60
C ASP A 119 -12.01 -21.13 -9.47
N GLN A 120 -11.42 -21.98 -10.32
CA GLN A 120 -10.33 -21.58 -11.23
C GLN A 120 -10.76 -20.50 -12.25
N ARG A 121 -12.00 -20.59 -12.75
CA ARG A 121 -12.52 -19.58 -13.69
C ARG A 121 -12.85 -18.28 -12.97
N THR A 122 -13.34 -18.35 -11.74
CA THR A 122 -13.58 -17.18 -10.88
C THR A 122 -12.28 -16.42 -10.65
N GLN A 123 -11.22 -17.12 -10.24
CA GLN A 123 -9.88 -16.56 -10.07
C GLN A 123 -9.33 -15.92 -11.36
N LEU A 124 -9.50 -16.59 -12.51
CA LEU A 124 -9.08 -16.01 -13.80
C LEU A 124 -9.81 -14.69 -14.08
N VAL A 125 -11.11 -14.61 -13.80
CA VAL A 125 -11.89 -13.38 -13.98
C VAL A 125 -11.43 -12.30 -13.00
N GLU A 126 -11.18 -12.64 -11.74
CA GLU A 126 -10.65 -11.73 -10.72
C GLU A 126 -9.32 -11.12 -11.18
N VAL A 127 -8.37 -11.96 -11.62
CA VAL A 127 -7.07 -11.50 -12.15
C VAL A 127 -7.24 -10.61 -13.38
N LEU A 128 -8.13 -10.98 -14.32
CA LEU A 128 -8.38 -10.16 -15.51
C LEU A 128 -9.03 -8.81 -15.17
N TRP A 129 -9.94 -8.79 -14.19
CA TRP A 129 -10.55 -7.57 -13.69
C TRP A 129 -9.49 -6.65 -13.06
N MET A 130 -8.70 -7.19 -12.12
CA MET A 130 -7.61 -6.47 -11.47
C MET A 130 -6.57 -5.96 -12.48
N ALA A 131 -6.20 -6.78 -13.47
CA ALA A 131 -5.29 -6.37 -14.54
C ALA A 131 -5.87 -5.24 -15.41
N GLY A 132 -7.17 -5.30 -15.72
CA GLY A 132 -7.86 -4.26 -16.49
C GLY A 132 -7.90 -2.91 -15.75
N VAL A 133 -8.30 -2.92 -14.48
CA VAL A 133 -8.33 -1.71 -13.66
C VAL A 133 -6.92 -1.20 -13.39
N GLY A 134 -5.99 -2.10 -13.06
CA GLY A 134 -4.57 -1.81 -12.87
C GLY A 134 -3.94 -1.15 -14.10
N ALA A 135 -4.24 -1.63 -15.31
CA ALA A 135 -3.76 -1.02 -16.55
C ALA A 135 -4.30 0.40 -16.77
N LEU A 136 -5.58 0.64 -16.46
CA LEU A 136 -6.19 1.97 -16.54
C LEU A 136 -5.54 2.95 -15.54
N LEU A 137 -5.33 2.51 -14.31
CA LEU A 137 -4.66 3.31 -13.27
C LEU A 137 -3.19 3.56 -13.61
N ALA A 138 -2.47 2.54 -14.10
CA ALA A 138 -1.08 2.66 -14.53
C ALA A 138 -0.95 3.62 -15.72
N LEU A 139 -1.87 3.59 -16.69
CA LEU A 139 -1.92 4.55 -17.77
C LEU A 139 -2.13 5.98 -17.25
N THR A 140 -3.02 6.15 -16.26
CA THR A 140 -3.28 7.45 -15.62
C THR A 140 -2.03 7.97 -14.91
N VAL A 141 -1.32 7.12 -14.16
CA VAL A 141 -0.03 7.44 -13.54
C VAL A 141 1.00 7.80 -14.61
N LEU A 142 1.14 7.02 -15.69
CA LEU A 142 2.11 7.29 -16.76
C LEU A 142 1.86 8.65 -17.43
N LEU A 143 0.61 8.94 -17.80
CA LEU A 143 0.24 10.19 -18.48
C LEU A 143 0.45 11.42 -17.60
N THR A 144 0.20 11.31 -16.30
CA THR A 144 0.42 12.40 -15.33
C THR A 144 1.90 12.53 -14.94
N HIS A 145 2.62 11.40 -14.82
CA HIS A 145 4.06 11.35 -14.59
C HIS A 145 4.84 12.09 -15.69
N ARG A 146 4.53 11.80 -16.96
CA ARG A 146 5.19 12.45 -18.11
C ARG A 146 5.00 13.96 -18.13
N ARG A 147 3.94 14.48 -17.51
CA ARG A 147 3.63 15.91 -17.41
C ARG A 147 4.11 16.58 -16.11
N SER A 148 4.58 15.80 -15.14
CA SER A 148 5.00 16.32 -13.83
C SER A 148 6.43 16.87 -13.86
N ALA A 149 6.79 17.74 -12.91
CA ALA A 149 8.15 18.22 -12.77
C ALA A 149 9.08 17.14 -12.17
N ALA A 150 10.39 17.37 -12.23
CA ALA A 150 11.40 16.36 -11.89
C ALA A 150 11.27 15.84 -10.45
N ALA A 151 10.95 16.72 -9.50
CA ALA A 151 10.76 16.35 -8.11
C ALA A 151 9.60 15.35 -7.92
N GLU A 152 8.44 15.61 -8.53
CA GLU A 152 7.27 14.74 -8.44
C GLU A 152 7.42 13.47 -9.27
N ARG A 153 8.17 13.50 -10.38
CA ARG A 153 8.55 12.27 -11.08
C ARG A 153 9.40 11.36 -10.20
N ALA A 154 10.34 11.93 -9.45
CA ALA A 154 11.15 11.15 -8.51
C ALA A 154 10.29 10.56 -7.39
N VAL A 155 9.23 11.25 -6.94
CA VAL A 155 8.24 10.67 -6.02
C VAL A 155 7.51 9.50 -6.68
N SER A 156 6.99 9.72 -7.87
CA SER A 156 6.25 8.71 -8.62
C SER A 156 7.09 7.46 -8.89
N TRP A 157 8.39 7.56 -9.20
CA TRP A 157 9.24 6.38 -9.40
C TRP A 157 9.41 5.55 -8.13
N ARG A 158 9.55 6.20 -6.97
CA ARG A 158 9.62 5.49 -5.69
C ARG A 158 8.32 4.77 -5.39
N LEU A 159 7.18 5.39 -5.70
CA LEU A 159 5.87 4.76 -5.56
C LEU A 159 5.68 3.60 -6.55
N VAL A 160 6.18 3.68 -7.79
CA VAL A 160 6.20 2.53 -8.72
C VAL A 160 6.94 1.34 -8.09
N VAL A 161 8.10 1.57 -7.49
CA VAL A 161 8.87 0.49 -6.86
C VAL A 161 8.12 -0.09 -5.66
N LEU A 162 7.59 0.76 -4.78
CA LEU A 162 6.87 0.31 -3.58
C LEU A 162 5.57 -0.44 -3.92
N PHE A 163 4.77 0.05 -4.87
CA PHE A 163 3.57 -0.66 -5.33
C PHE A 163 3.92 -1.90 -6.15
N GLY A 164 5.04 -1.89 -6.89
CA GLY A 164 5.55 -3.09 -7.54
C GLY A 164 5.90 -4.19 -6.52
N LEU A 165 6.42 -3.81 -5.35
CA LEU A 165 6.62 -4.75 -4.25
C LEU A 165 5.31 -5.26 -3.64
N LEU A 166 4.28 -4.41 -3.50
CA LEU A 166 2.94 -4.86 -3.07
C LEU A 166 2.36 -5.89 -4.04
N ILE A 167 2.35 -5.58 -5.34
CA ILE A 167 1.88 -6.51 -6.39
C ILE A 167 2.70 -7.81 -6.39
N PHE A 168 4.00 -7.73 -6.11
CA PHE A 168 4.83 -8.93 -5.99
C PHE A 168 4.35 -9.83 -4.86
N PHE A 169 4.05 -9.29 -3.67
CA PHE A 169 3.55 -10.08 -2.55
C PHE A 169 2.11 -10.59 -2.82
N GLY A 170 1.09 -9.73 -2.89
CA GLY A 170 -0.31 -10.16 -3.02
C GLY A 170 -0.77 -10.67 -4.39
N VAL A 171 0.13 -10.89 -5.35
CA VAL A 171 -0.24 -11.56 -6.62
C VAL A 171 0.74 -12.67 -6.96
N ILE A 172 2.05 -12.39 -6.90
CA ILE A 172 3.05 -13.39 -7.30
C ILE A 172 3.29 -14.38 -6.17
N VAL A 173 3.46 -13.92 -4.92
CA VAL A 173 3.64 -14.83 -3.78
C VAL A 173 2.33 -15.57 -3.47
N ASP A 174 1.18 -14.87 -3.49
CA ASP A 174 -0.15 -15.49 -3.40
C ASP A 174 -0.35 -16.61 -4.43
N GLY A 175 -0.11 -16.31 -5.72
CA GLY A 175 -0.23 -17.30 -6.78
C GLY A 175 0.73 -18.48 -6.63
N LEU A 176 1.89 -18.29 -5.97
CA LEU A 176 2.77 -19.39 -5.60
C LEU A 176 2.22 -20.18 -4.40
N ALA A 177 1.68 -19.52 -3.37
CA ALA A 177 1.04 -20.17 -2.22
C ALA A 177 -0.05 -21.14 -2.67
N LEU A 178 -0.93 -20.70 -3.59
CA LEU A 178 -1.96 -21.53 -4.21
C LEU A 178 -1.41 -22.79 -4.91
N ALA A 179 -0.20 -22.73 -5.46
CA ALA A 179 0.44 -23.90 -6.10
C ALA A 179 0.94 -24.95 -5.08
N PHE A 180 1.06 -24.56 -3.81
CA PHE A 180 1.52 -25.39 -2.69
C PHE A 180 0.45 -25.52 -1.59
N ASP A 181 -0.84 -25.29 -1.89
CA ASP A 181 -1.96 -25.33 -0.93
C ASP A 181 -2.23 -26.76 -0.41
N ASP A 182 -1.31 -27.25 0.43
CA ASP A 182 -1.35 -28.54 1.10
C ASP A 182 -1.41 -28.41 2.63
N GLY A 183 -1.49 -27.17 3.15
CA GLY A 183 -1.45 -26.83 4.56
C GLY A 183 -0.11 -27.18 5.25
N GLY A 184 0.91 -27.52 4.48
CA GLY A 184 2.22 -27.91 4.93
C GLY A 184 3.10 -26.73 5.32
N THR A 185 4.36 -27.01 5.67
CA THR A 185 5.31 -25.97 6.09
C THR A 185 5.62 -24.96 4.99
N VAL A 186 5.60 -25.38 3.71
CA VAL A 186 5.88 -24.49 2.59
C VAL A 186 4.75 -23.48 2.40
N ASP A 187 3.50 -23.94 2.39
CA ASP A 187 2.30 -23.10 2.39
C ASP A 187 2.34 -22.05 3.50
N GLN A 188 2.58 -22.47 4.74
CA GLN A 188 2.63 -21.55 5.88
C GLN A 188 3.77 -20.52 5.79
N ILE A 189 4.91 -20.87 5.18
CA ILE A 189 5.99 -19.91 4.91
C ILE A 189 5.54 -18.91 3.84
N LEU A 190 4.85 -19.37 2.79
CA LEU A 190 4.39 -18.50 1.71
C LEU A 190 3.35 -17.49 2.21
N VAL A 191 2.39 -17.91 3.04
CA VAL A 191 1.43 -17.02 3.71
C VAL A 191 2.15 -15.93 4.52
N VAL A 192 3.15 -16.30 5.32
CA VAL A 192 3.93 -15.32 6.09
C VAL A 192 4.72 -14.37 5.19
N VAL A 193 5.29 -14.87 4.09
CA VAL A 193 6.06 -14.05 3.14
C VAL A 193 5.14 -13.09 2.38
N GLU A 194 3.97 -13.55 1.99
CA GLU A 194 2.93 -12.78 1.31
C GLU A 194 2.38 -11.69 2.22
N ASP A 195 1.53 -12.04 3.19
CA ASP A 195 0.82 -11.09 4.05
C ASP A 195 1.79 -10.26 4.89
N GLY A 196 2.86 -10.91 5.40
CA GLY A 196 3.90 -10.21 6.13
C GLY A 196 4.68 -9.25 5.24
N GLY A 197 4.92 -9.61 3.98
CA GLY A 197 5.55 -8.75 2.99
C GLY A 197 4.72 -7.50 2.70
N GLU A 198 3.41 -7.65 2.51
CA GLU A 198 2.48 -6.53 2.28
C GLU A 198 2.45 -5.56 3.45
N LEU A 199 2.34 -6.09 4.68
CA LEU A 199 2.36 -5.29 5.91
C LEU A 199 3.63 -4.43 5.99
N LEU A 200 4.80 -5.06 5.78
CA LEU A 200 6.09 -4.37 5.86
C LEU A 200 6.25 -3.31 4.76
N VAL A 201 5.83 -3.60 3.53
CA VAL A 201 5.91 -2.65 2.42
C VAL A 201 4.99 -1.45 2.65
N LEU A 202 3.76 -1.66 3.13
CA LEU A 202 2.84 -0.57 3.50
C LEU A 202 3.40 0.32 4.61
N SER A 203 4.12 -0.26 5.58
CA SER A 203 4.83 0.50 6.62
C SER A 203 5.88 1.43 6.01
N VAL A 204 6.63 0.96 5.01
CA VAL A 204 7.60 1.77 4.27
C VAL A 204 6.90 2.85 3.42
N VAL A 205 5.77 2.54 2.78
CA VAL A 205 4.97 3.51 2.00
C VAL A 205 4.54 4.68 2.88
N ILE A 206 3.97 4.42 4.06
CA ILE A 206 3.52 5.47 4.97
C ILE A 206 4.69 6.32 5.44
N ALA A 207 5.78 5.69 5.88
CA ALA A 207 6.96 6.40 6.35
C ALA A 207 7.55 7.29 5.23
N TYR A 208 7.59 6.78 4.01
CA TYR A 208 8.02 7.54 2.84
C TYR A 208 7.13 8.76 2.58
N LEU A 209 5.80 8.58 2.57
CA LEU A 209 4.84 9.64 2.33
C LEU A 209 4.84 10.70 3.43
N LEU A 210 4.97 10.28 4.70
CA LEU A 210 5.10 11.20 5.82
C LEU A 210 6.40 11.98 5.74
N GLY A 211 7.53 11.32 5.42
CA GLY A 211 8.81 12.00 5.20
C GLY A 211 8.75 13.00 4.04
N LEU A 212 7.98 12.70 2.99
CA LEU A 212 7.72 13.64 1.90
C LEU A 212 6.94 14.87 2.39
N ALA A 213 5.98 14.70 3.30
CA ALA A 213 5.23 15.79 3.89
C ALA A 213 6.10 16.64 4.83
N GLU A 214 6.99 16.04 5.62
CA GLU A 214 7.91 16.74 6.53
C GLU A 214 8.95 17.61 5.81
N ASN A 215 9.47 17.13 4.67
CA ASN A 215 10.62 17.75 3.99
C ASN A 215 10.25 18.76 2.90
N ARG A 216 8.97 19.06 2.69
CA ARG A 216 8.58 20.08 1.72
C ARG A 216 8.72 21.47 2.33
N PRO A 217 9.49 22.38 1.69
CA PRO A 217 9.54 23.76 2.14
C PRO A 217 8.13 24.36 2.08
N ASP A 218 7.74 25.07 3.14
CA ASP A 218 6.45 25.73 3.18
C ASP A 218 6.38 26.76 2.04
N ARG A 219 5.54 26.49 1.04
CA ARG A 219 5.40 27.33 -0.15
C ARG A 219 5.07 28.78 0.24
N ARG A 220 4.35 28.97 1.35
CA ARG A 220 4.03 30.30 1.90
C ARG A 220 5.28 31.04 2.40
N ALA A 221 6.23 30.32 2.99
CA ALA A 221 7.49 30.91 3.43
C ALA A 221 8.35 31.31 2.23
N VAL A 222 8.43 30.46 1.19
CA VAL A 222 9.21 30.76 -0.02
C VAL A 222 8.59 31.91 -0.84
N GLU A 223 7.26 31.97 -0.94
CA GLU A 223 6.54 33.06 -1.61
C GLU A 223 6.66 34.38 -0.84
N ALA A 224 6.67 34.36 0.50
CA ALA A 224 6.86 35.55 1.33
C ALA A 224 8.28 36.13 1.19
N THR A 225 9.32 35.28 1.19
CA THR A 225 10.71 35.74 1.02
C THR A 225 10.97 36.25 -0.40
N GLY A 226 10.45 35.54 -1.42
CA GLY A 226 10.59 35.95 -2.81
C GLY A 226 9.72 37.16 -3.22
N ALA A 227 8.73 37.54 -2.41
CA ALA A 227 8.01 38.80 -2.56
C ALA A 227 8.76 39.96 -1.88
N ALA A 228 9.42 39.72 -0.75
CA ALA A 228 10.24 40.72 -0.07
C ALA A 228 11.46 41.13 -0.93
N GLU A 229 12.13 40.19 -1.58
CA GLU A 229 13.28 40.49 -2.46
C GLU A 229 12.93 41.21 -3.78
N ARG A 230 11.65 41.34 -4.14
CA ARG A 230 11.22 42.04 -5.36
C ARG A 230 10.76 43.48 -5.13
N VAL A 231 10.73 43.91 -3.87
CA VAL A 231 10.27 45.26 -3.48
C VAL A 231 11.48 46.19 -3.22
N ASP A 232 12.70 45.65 -3.23
CA ASP A 232 13.97 46.39 -3.16
C ASP A 232 14.62 46.52 -4.55
#